data_AF-A0A815SVY6-F1
#
_entry.id   AF-A0A815SVY6-F1
#
_cell.length_a   1.000
_cell.length_b   1.000
_cell.length_c   1.000
_cell.angle_alpha   90.00
_cell.angle_beta   90.00
_cell.angle_gamma   90.00
#
_symmetry.space_group_name_H-M   'P 1'
#
loop_
_entity.id
_entity.type
_entity.pdbx_description
1 polymer ?
#
loop_
_entity_poly.entity_id
_entity_poly.type
_entity_poly.pdbx_seq_one_letter_code
_entity_poly.pdbx_strand_id
1 'polypeptide(L)'
;MTLSLTTSFGLPKYPTLSKIVKNILIISHGNSDVERGFSINEHIITENRTLLSLSSINGLRSTWDAIKFYGAGSPHRVPIKIDMIRAVQKSKSVYNQEQLSLKSLADREKEQSEKHEHTNEEMKKLIDRENQLLSKQKGLHDKQKKAQLLVGESRQRLDNALKKADIINAQAANALIGAGDEQGKLISDELFKITDELSKIQ
;
A
#
# COMPACT_ATOMS: atom_id res chain seq x y z
N MET A 1 -42.83 -0.46 -27.72
CA MET A 1 -44.26 -0.22 -27.46
C MET A 1 -44.49 1.28 -27.29
N THR A 2 -45.17 1.93 -28.22
CA THR A 2 -45.52 3.36 -28.14
C THR A 2 -47.03 3.45 -27.96
N LEU A 3 -47.49 3.99 -26.82
CA LEU A 3 -48.90 4.32 -26.61
C LEU A 3 -49.23 5.53 -27.49
N SER A 4 -49.62 5.30 -28.73
CA SER A 4 -49.94 6.34 -29.72
C SER A 4 -51.38 6.85 -29.59
N LEU A 5 -51.84 7.07 -28.36
CA LEU A 5 -53.10 7.75 -28.11
C LEU A 5 -52.86 9.25 -28.24
N THR A 6 -53.41 9.84 -29.30
CA THR A 6 -53.38 11.28 -29.54
C THR A 6 -54.66 11.93 -29.05
N THR A 7 -54.57 13.15 -28.53
CA THR A 7 -55.74 14.02 -28.35
C THR A 7 -56.25 14.50 -29.70
N SER A 8 -57.45 15.09 -29.74
CA SER A 8 -58.06 15.67 -30.95
C SER A 8 -57.18 16.70 -31.68
N PHE A 9 -56.14 17.22 -31.01
CA PHE A 9 -55.14 18.16 -31.54
C PHE A 9 -53.83 17.48 -32.01
N GLY A 10 -53.78 16.14 -32.08
CA GLY A 10 -52.60 15.40 -32.54
C GLY A 10 -51.45 15.28 -31.52
N LEU A 11 -51.63 15.81 -30.30
CA LEU A 11 -50.63 15.74 -29.23
C LEU A 11 -50.70 14.39 -28.49
N PRO A 12 -49.58 13.86 -27.97
CA PRO A 12 -49.60 12.63 -27.19
C PRO A 12 -50.41 12.83 -25.91
N LYS A 13 -51.44 12.01 -25.72
CA LYS A 13 -52.38 12.10 -24.59
C LYS A 13 -51.71 11.80 -23.24
N TYR A 14 -50.69 10.94 -23.23
CA TYR A 14 -49.96 10.55 -22.01
C TYR A 14 -48.43 10.47 -22.22
N PRO A 15 -47.74 11.61 -22.33
CA PRO A 15 -46.30 11.62 -22.62
C PRO A 15 -45.46 11.07 -21.46
N THR A 16 -45.84 11.37 -20.21
CA THR A 16 -45.11 10.93 -19.01
C THR A 16 -45.39 9.47 -18.68
N LEU A 17 -46.65 9.03 -18.77
CA LEU A 17 -47.02 7.64 -18.52
C LEU A 17 -46.33 6.69 -19.50
N SER A 18 -46.19 7.06 -20.78
CA SER A 18 -45.46 6.23 -21.74
C SER A 18 -43.99 6.04 -21.37
N LYS A 19 -43.35 7.04 -20.75
CA LYS A 19 -41.96 6.92 -20.26
C LYS A 19 -41.90 6.01 -19.03
N ILE A 20 -42.82 6.18 -18.08
CA ILE A 20 -42.89 5.35 -16.86
C ILE A 20 -43.12 3.88 -17.21
N VAL A 21 -44.10 3.58 -18.06
CA VAL A 21 -44.40 2.21 -18.50
C VAL A 21 -43.20 1.59 -19.22
N LYS A 22 -42.52 2.32 -20.08
CA LYS A 22 -41.28 1.84 -20.72
C LYS A 22 -40.20 1.50 -19.70
N ASN A 23 -39.97 2.38 -18.72
CA ASN A 23 -38.96 2.15 -17.70
C ASN A 23 -39.30 0.94 -16.82
N ILE A 24 -40.56 0.78 -16.42
CA ILE A 24 -41.03 -0.40 -15.66
C ILE A 24 -40.81 -1.68 -16.47
N LEU A 25 -41.20 -1.69 -17.75
CA LEU A 25 -41.02 -2.86 -18.62
C LEU A 25 -39.54 -3.21 -18.85
N ILE A 26 -38.64 -2.23 -18.88
CA ILE A 26 -37.18 -2.46 -18.97
C ILE A 26 -36.67 -3.12 -17.67
N ILE A 27 -37.14 -2.67 -16.51
CA ILE A 27 -36.74 -3.25 -15.21
C ILE A 27 -37.27 -4.68 -15.05
N SER A 28 -38.47 -4.98 -15.56
CA SER A 28 -39.08 -6.32 -15.50
C SER A 28 -38.30 -7.41 -16.25
N HIS A 29 -37.35 -7.05 -17.13
CA HIS A 29 -36.56 -8.03 -17.88
C HIS A 29 -35.50 -8.78 -17.04
N GLY A 30 -35.29 -8.41 -15.77
CA GLY A 30 -34.43 -9.14 -14.83
C GLY A 30 -33.01 -9.40 -15.38
N ASN A 31 -32.42 -10.55 -15.05
CA ASN A 31 -31.09 -10.95 -15.51
C ASN A 31 -31.04 -11.43 -16.98
N SER A 32 -32.17 -11.43 -17.69
CA SER A 32 -32.26 -12.01 -19.04
C SER A 32 -31.31 -11.34 -20.04
N ASP A 33 -31.10 -10.02 -19.93
CA ASP A 33 -30.16 -9.29 -20.78
C ASP A 33 -28.70 -9.62 -20.44
N VAL A 34 -28.40 -9.89 -19.17
CA VAL A 34 -27.07 -10.28 -18.71
C VAL A 34 -26.75 -11.71 -19.19
N GLU A 35 -27.68 -12.64 -19.04
CA GLU A 35 -27.56 -14.02 -19.54
C GLU A 35 -27.43 -14.07 -21.06
N ARG A 36 -28.20 -13.25 -21.77
CA ARG A 36 -28.05 -13.07 -23.22
C ARG A 36 -26.68 -12.50 -23.59
N GLY A 37 -26.18 -11.55 -22.79
CA GLY A 37 -24.82 -11.03 -22.91
C GLY A 37 -23.77 -12.13 -22.80
N PHE A 38 -23.89 -12.99 -21.78
CA PHE A 38 -23.00 -14.14 -21.57
C PHE A 38 -23.05 -15.15 -22.71
N SER A 39 -24.24 -15.52 -23.20
CA SER A 39 -24.38 -16.46 -24.32
C SER A 39 -23.75 -15.94 -25.62
N ILE A 40 -23.86 -14.63 -25.89
CA ILE A 40 -23.18 -14.04 -27.05
C ILE A 40 -21.66 -13.97 -26.81
N ASN A 41 -21.21 -13.71 -25.58
CA ASN A 41 -19.79 -13.68 -25.24
C ASN A 41 -19.17 -15.08 -25.34
N GLU A 42 -19.90 -16.14 -25.01
CA GLU A 42 -19.48 -17.54 -25.20
C GLU A 42 -19.11 -17.83 -26.67
N HIS A 43 -19.90 -17.32 -27.62
CA HIS A 43 -19.59 -17.45 -29.05
C HIS A 43 -18.33 -16.68 -29.49
N ILE A 44 -17.93 -15.65 -28.73
CA ILE A 44 -16.77 -14.80 -29.05
C ILE A 44 -15.50 -15.31 -28.34
N ILE A 45 -15.65 -15.84 -27.13
CA ILE A 45 -14.59 -16.35 -26.25
C ILE A 45 -14.51 -17.88 -26.43
N THR A 46 -14.00 -18.31 -27.58
CA THR A 46 -13.66 -19.72 -27.83
C THR A 46 -12.42 -20.13 -27.02
N GLU A 47 -12.14 -21.42 -26.84
CA GLU A 47 -10.99 -21.93 -26.06
C GLU A 47 -9.65 -21.25 -26.41
N ASN A 48 -9.37 -21.04 -27.69
CA ASN A 48 -8.14 -20.37 -28.17
C ASN A 48 -8.10 -18.85 -27.89
N ARG A 49 -9.22 -18.25 -27.51
CA ARG A 49 -9.39 -16.81 -27.24
C ARG A 49 -9.45 -16.48 -25.74
N THR A 50 -9.34 -17.49 -24.87
CA THR A 50 -9.23 -17.31 -23.41
C THR A 50 -7.93 -16.61 -23.00
N LEU A 51 -6.90 -16.65 -23.85
CA LEU A 51 -5.61 -15.97 -23.64
C LEU A 51 -5.66 -14.46 -24.00
N LEU A 52 -6.78 -13.96 -24.51
CA LEU A 52 -6.89 -12.54 -24.89
C LEU A 52 -7.07 -11.65 -23.67
N SER A 53 -6.47 -10.47 -23.73
CA SER A 53 -6.73 -9.43 -22.73
C SER A 53 -8.18 -8.95 -22.78
N LEU A 54 -8.69 -8.43 -21.66
CA LEU A 54 -10.03 -7.86 -21.57
C LEU A 54 -10.29 -6.79 -22.65
N SER A 55 -9.30 -5.93 -22.92
CA SER A 55 -9.38 -4.91 -23.98
C SER A 55 -9.56 -5.52 -25.36
N SER A 56 -8.90 -6.65 -25.63
CA SER A 56 -9.03 -7.37 -26.90
C SER A 56 -10.41 -8.01 -27.06
N ILE A 57 -10.93 -8.60 -25.99
CA ILE A 57 -12.29 -9.17 -25.95
C ILE A 57 -13.34 -8.07 -26.17
N ASN A 58 -13.20 -6.93 -25.49
CA ASN A 58 -14.08 -5.78 -25.66
C ASN A 58 -14.03 -5.22 -27.10
N GLY A 59 -12.84 -5.20 -27.71
CA GLY A 59 -12.67 -4.82 -29.12
C GLY A 59 -13.42 -5.76 -30.07
N LEU A 60 -13.24 -7.08 -29.92
CA LEU A 60 -13.96 -8.09 -30.70
C LEU A 60 -15.48 -7.95 -30.51
N ARG A 61 -15.93 -7.78 -29.27
CA ARG A 61 -17.35 -7.61 -28.97
C ARG A 61 -17.94 -6.37 -29.65
N SER A 62 -17.24 -5.25 -29.54
CA SER A 62 -17.64 -3.99 -30.18
C SER A 62 -17.74 -4.13 -31.69
N THR A 63 -16.81 -4.84 -32.33
CA THR A 63 -16.88 -5.09 -33.78
C THR A 63 -18.05 -6.00 -34.15
N TRP A 64 -18.36 -7.02 -33.35
CA TRP A 64 -19.49 -7.90 -33.59
C TRP A 64 -20.83 -7.16 -33.47
N ASP A 65 -20.99 -6.35 -32.42
CA ASP A 65 -22.18 -5.53 -32.22
C ASP A 65 -22.34 -4.50 -33.35
N ALA A 66 -21.24 -3.90 -33.84
CA ALA A 66 -21.26 -2.99 -34.97
C ALA A 66 -21.70 -3.69 -36.28
N ILE A 67 -21.23 -4.90 -36.56
CA ILE A 67 -21.67 -5.68 -37.74
C ILE A 67 -23.15 -6.03 -37.62
N LYS A 68 -23.62 -6.41 -36.43
CA LYS A 68 -25.02 -6.73 -36.19
C LYS A 68 -25.93 -5.52 -36.38
N PHE A 69 -25.53 -4.36 -35.86
CA PHE A 69 -26.32 -3.14 -35.89
C PHE A 69 -26.30 -2.46 -37.27
N TYR A 70 -25.11 -2.26 -37.86
CA TYR A 70 -24.96 -1.51 -39.11
C TYR A 70 -25.00 -2.39 -40.36
N GLY A 71 -24.60 -3.66 -40.26
CA GLY A 71 -24.54 -4.60 -41.39
C GLY A 71 -25.69 -5.61 -41.42
N ALA A 72 -26.67 -5.50 -40.51
CA ALA A 72 -27.73 -6.49 -40.33
C ALA A 72 -27.18 -7.94 -40.19
N GLY A 73 -26.03 -8.08 -39.52
CA GLY A 73 -25.35 -9.37 -39.31
C GLY A 73 -24.41 -9.79 -40.44
N SER A 74 -24.31 -9.01 -41.53
CA SER A 74 -23.41 -9.27 -42.65
C SER A 74 -22.28 -8.23 -42.73
N PRO A 75 -20.99 -8.63 -42.66
CA PRO A 75 -19.87 -7.70 -42.67
C PRO A 75 -19.80 -6.83 -43.93
N HIS A 76 -20.12 -7.40 -45.10
CA HIS A 76 -20.06 -6.69 -46.39
C HIS A 76 -21.09 -5.56 -46.54
N ARG A 77 -22.10 -5.51 -45.67
CA ARG A 77 -23.14 -4.47 -45.66
C ARG A 77 -22.78 -3.28 -44.77
N VAL A 78 -21.70 -3.40 -43.99
CA VAL A 78 -21.26 -2.32 -43.09
C VAL A 78 -20.62 -1.22 -43.94
N PRO A 79 -21.15 0.02 -43.92
CA PRO A 79 -20.57 1.12 -44.68
C PRO A 79 -19.21 1.52 -44.08
N ILE A 80 -18.16 1.50 -44.90
CA ILE A 80 -16.81 1.89 -44.49
C ILE A 80 -16.71 3.41 -44.46
N LYS A 81 -16.52 3.97 -43.27
CA LYS A 81 -16.31 5.41 -43.07
C LYS A 81 -14.84 5.78 -43.19
N ILE A 82 -14.55 7.02 -43.60
CA ILE A 82 -13.17 7.54 -43.72
C ILE A 82 -12.39 7.44 -42.40
N ASP A 83 -13.07 7.60 -41.26
CA ASP A 83 -12.43 7.53 -39.95
C ASP A 83 -11.99 6.11 -39.58
N MET A 84 -12.67 5.08 -40.11
CA MET A 84 -12.23 3.68 -39.94
C MET A 84 -10.90 3.45 -40.67
N ILE A 85 -10.76 4.00 -41.88
CA ILE A 85 -9.53 3.92 -42.67
C ILE A 85 -8.38 4.64 -41.92
N ARG A 86 -8.63 5.85 -41.42
CA ARG A 86 -7.66 6.61 -40.62
C ARG A 86 -7.27 5.88 -39.33
N ALA A 87 -8.22 5.25 -38.66
CA ALA A 87 -7.97 4.48 -37.43
C ALA A 87 -7.06 3.28 -37.72
N VAL A 88 -7.32 2.53 -38.80
CA VAL A 88 -6.46 1.41 -39.22
C VAL A 88 -5.06 1.89 -39.56
N GLN A 89 -4.93 3.00 -40.30
CA GLN A 89 -3.61 3.58 -40.64
C GLN A 89 -2.82 3.99 -39.39
N LYS A 90 -3.48 4.51 -38.35
CA LYS A 90 -2.85 4.93 -37.10
C LYS A 90 -2.58 3.79 -36.12
N SER A 91 -3.24 2.63 -36.27
CA SER A 91 -3.20 1.52 -35.31
C SER A 91 -1.78 1.10 -34.91
N LYS A 92 -0.87 0.97 -35.88
CA LYS A 92 0.53 0.60 -35.63
C LYS A 92 1.25 1.63 -34.76
N SER A 93 1.05 2.92 -35.03
CA SER A 93 1.66 3.99 -34.24
C SER A 93 1.13 4.01 -32.81
N VAL A 94 -0.19 3.83 -32.64
CA VAL A 94 -0.83 3.76 -31.32
C VAL A 94 -0.30 2.57 -30.53
N TYR A 95 -0.24 1.39 -31.15
CA TYR A 95 0.32 0.20 -30.52
C TYR A 95 1.77 0.40 -30.06
N ASN A 96 2.62 0.96 -30.92
CA ASN A 96 4.02 1.22 -30.56
C ASN A 96 4.14 2.22 -29.39
N GLN A 97 3.30 3.27 -29.38
CA GLN A 97 3.26 4.24 -28.30
C GLN A 97 2.81 3.60 -26.98
N GLU A 98 1.81 2.72 -27.02
CA GLU A 98 1.34 1.97 -25.86
C GLU A 98 2.47 1.06 -25.31
N GLN A 99 3.17 0.33 -26.18
CA GLN A 99 4.31 -0.51 -25.78
C GLN A 99 5.43 0.31 -25.12
N LEU A 100 5.74 1.50 -25.64
CA LEU A 100 6.71 2.40 -25.01
C LEU A 100 6.24 2.87 -23.64
N SER A 101 4.95 3.20 -23.50
CA SER A 101 4.39 3.64 -22.22
C SER A 101 4.41 2.53 -21.17
N LEU A 102 4.05 1.30 -21.55
CA LEU A 102 4.09 0.13 -20.68
C LEU A 102 5.52 -0.17 -20.22
N LYS A 103 6.50 -0.07 -21.13
CA LYS A 103 7.91 -0.23 -20.77
C LYS A 103 8.35 0.83 -19.74
N SER A 104 8.01 2.09 -19.97
CA SER A 104 8.36 3.18 -19.06
C SER A 104 7.70 3.05 -17.67
N LEU A 105 6.50 2.49 -17.61
CA LEU A 105 5.81 2.21 -16.35
C LEU A 105 6.51 1.07 -15.59
N ALA A 106 6.86 -0.01 -16.28
CA ALA A 106 7.59 -1.12 -15.68
C ALA A 106 8.97 -0.69 -15.16
N ASP A 107 9.67 0.19 -15.89
CA ASP A 107 10.96 0.73 -15.45
C ASP A 107 10.79 1.60 -14.19
N ARG A 108 9.74 2.44 -14.12
CA ARG A 108 9.42 3.24 -12.93
C ARG A 108 9.04 2.38 -11.73
N GLU A 109 8.26 1.32 -11.93
CA GLU A 109 7.89 0.40 -10.86
C GLU A 109 9.12 -0.33 -10.30
N LYS A 110 10.06 -0.73 -11.16
CA LYS A 110 11.35 -1.30 -10.72
C LYS A 110 12.16 -0.31 -9.90
N GLU A 111 12.33 0.93 -10.39
CA GLU A 111 13.04 1.97 -9.64
C GLU A 111 12.39 2.25 -8.28
N GLN A 112 11.06 2.22 -8.19
CA GLN A 112 10.34 2.37 -6.93
C GLN A 112 10.56 1.16 -6.01
N SER A 113 10.50 -0.05 -6.55
CA SER A 113 10.77 -1.29 -5.81
C SER A 113 12.19 -1.29 -5.23
N GLU A 114 13.19 -0.92 -6.03
CA GLU A 114 14.60 -0.85 -5.60
C GLU A 114 14.81 0.21 -4.52
N LYS A 115 14.18 1.39 -4.65
CA LYS A 115 14.20 2.43 -3.61
C LYS A 115 13.52 1.94 -2.33
N HIS A 116 12.37 1.28 -2.44
CA HIS A 116 11.68 0.71 -1.30
C HIS A 116 12.52 -0.36 -0.61
N GLU A 117 13.15 -1.25 -1.36
CA GLU A 117 14.05 -2.27 -0.82
C GLU A 117 15.24 -1.64 -0.09
N HIS A 118 15.90 -0.65 -0.70
CA HIS A 118 17.01 0.06 -0.08
C HIS A 118 16.62 0.77 1.23
N THR A 119 15.51 1.51 1.21
CA THR A 119 15.00 2.18 2.43
C THR A 119 14.61 1.17 3.52
N ASN A 120 14.09 0.00 3.14
CA ASN A 120 13.71 -1.05 4.09
C ASN A 120 14.96 -1.71 4.72
N GLU A 121 16.02 -1.91 3.94
CA GLU A 121 17.32 -2.37 4.44
C GLU A 121 17.96 -1.36 5.39
N GLU A 122 17.93 -0.06 5.07
CA GLU A 122 18.42 1.00 5.94
C GLU A 122 17.63 1.07 7.25
N MET A 123 16.29 1.00 7.17
CA MET A 123 15.42 0.97 8.34
C MET A 123 15.74 -0.23 9.25
N LYS A 124 15.96 -1.42 8.67
CA LYS A 124 16.33 -2.62 9.43
C LYS A 124 17.66 -2.44 10.18
N LYS A 125 18.67 -1.83 9.54
CA LYS A 125 19.96 -1.53 10.18
C LYS A 125 19.80 -0.56 11.35
N LEU A 126 18.93 0.44 11.23
CA LEU A 126 18.64 1.39 12.31
C LEU A 126 17.94 0.71 13.49
N ILE A 127 16.94 -0.13 13.23
CA ILE A 127 16.25 -0.91 14.27
C ILE A 127 17.21 -1.85 15.00
N ASP A 128 18.08 -2.55 14.27
CA ASP A 128 19.09 -3.44 14.87
C ASP A 128 20.07 -2.64 15.76
N ARG A 129 20.48 -1.44 15.31
CA ARG A 129 21.34 -0.55 16.08
C ARG A 129 20.64 -0.02 17.34
N GLU A 130 19.39 0.39 17.24
CA GLU A 130 18.58 0.85 18.37
C GLU A 130 18.45 -0.25 19.42
N ASN A 131 18.13 -1.48 19.01
CA ASN A 131 18.02 -2.63 19.90
C ASN A 131 19.35 -2.93 20.63
N GLN A 132 20.49 -2.82 19.95
CA GLN A 132 21.80 -2.97 20.56
C GLN A 132 22.07 -1.89 21.62
N LEU A 133 21.78 -0.63 21.31
CA LEU A 133 21.96 0.48 22.25
C LEU A 133 21.03 0.33 23.47
N LEU A 134 19.78 -0.06 23.27
CA LEU A 134 18.81 -0.30 24.34
C LEU A 134 19.26 -1.44 25.27
N SER A 135 19.84 -2.52 24.71
CA SER A 135 20.41 -3.62 25.51
C SER A 135 21.61 -3.16 26.36
N LYS A 136 22.50 -2.33 25.80
CA LYS A 136 23.63 -1.74 26.52
C LYS A 136 23.16 -0.80 27.62
N GLN A 137 22.16 0.05 27.34
CA GLN A 137 21.58 0.96 28.32
C GLN A 137 21.02 0.19 29.52
N LYS A 138 20.23 -0.87 29.29
CA LYS A 138 19.73 -1.74 30.37
C LYS A 138 20.86 -2.34 31.20
N GLY A 139 21.89 -2.88 30.55
CA GLY A 139 23.06 -3.45 31.24
C GLY A 139 23.83 -2.44 32.09
N LEU A 140 23.98 -1.19 31.61
CA LEU A 140 24.59 -0.11 32.39
C LEU A 140 23.71 0.32 33.55
N HIS A 141 22.38 0.38 33.36
CA HIS A 141 21.43 0.71 34.42
C HIS A 141 21.46 -0.32 35.56
N ASP A 142 21.61 -1.60 35.23
CA ASP A 142 21.79 -2.68 36.21
C ASP A 142 23.13 -2.56 36.96
N LYS A 143 24.22 -2.22 36.25
CA LYS A 143 25.53 -1.95 36.88
C LYS A 143 25.45 -0.75 37.82
N GLN A 144 24.79 0.33 37.41
CA GLN A 144 24.59 1.53 38.23
C GLN A 144 23.81 1.19 39.51
N LYS A 145 22.73 0.41 39.40
CA LYS A 145 21.93 -0.02 40.56
C LYS A 145 22.76 -0.86 41.53
N LYS A 146 23.58 -1.79 41.03
CA LYS A 146 24.50 -2.58 41.85
C LYS A 146 25.56 -1.71 42.54
N ALA A 147 26.15 -0.75 41.83
CA ALA A 147 27.12 0.19 42.41
C ALA A 147 26.49 1.04 43.52
N GLN A 148 25.27 1.54 43.32
CA GLN A 148 24.54 2.31 44.35
C GLN A 148 24.23 1.48 45.60
N LEU A 149 23.84 0.21 45.44
CA LEU A 149 23.65 -0.71 46.57
C LEU A 149 24.95 -0.91 47.36
N LEU A 150 26.06 -1.15 46.65
CA LEU A 150 27.38 -1.33 47.27
C LEU A 150 27.85 -0.07 48.02
N VAL A 151 27.62 1.12 47.47
CA VAL A 151 27.90 2.40 48.13
C VAL A 151 26.99 2.56 49.36
N GLY A 152 25.71 2.20 49.28
CA GLY A 152 24.77 2.22 50.40
C GLY A 152 25.20 1.31 51.56
N GLU A 153 25.59 0.07 51.27
CA GLU A 153 26.14 -0.86 52.26
C GLU A 153 27.45 -0.35 52.87
N SER A 154 28.34 0.21 52.04
CA SER A 154 29.62 0.77 52.49
C SER A 154 29.42 1.98 53.41
N ARG A 155 28.41 2.83 53.14
CA ARG A 155 28.01 3.93 54.03
C ARG A 155 27.48 3.44 55.39
N GLN A 156 26.71 2.36 55.42
CA GLN A 156 26.28 1.74 56.68
C GLN A 156 27.46 1.15 57.47
N ARG A 157 28.42 0.51 56.78
CA ARG A 157 29.65 0.01 57.42
C ARG A 157 30.49 1.14 58.01
N LEU A 158 30.58 2.28 57.30
CA LEU A 158 31.25 3.48 57.79
C LEU A 158 30.57 4.02 59.08
N ASP A 159 29.25 4.19 59.08
CA ASP A 159 28.50 4.68 60.26
C ASP A 159 28.69 3.74 61.49
N ASN A 160 28.65 2.43 61.26
CA ASN A 160 28.88 1.44 62.31
C ASN A 160 30.34 1.42 62.82
N ALA A 161 31.33 1.62 61.94
CA ALA A 161 32.74 1.69 62.33
C ALA A 161 33.06 2.98 63.11
N LEU A 162 32.44 4.11 62.73
CA LEU A 162 32.54 5.38 63.45
C LEU A 162 31.97 5.26 64.88
N LYS A 163 30.81 4.60 65.04
CA LYS A 163 30.23 4.31 66.38
C LYS A 163 31.11 3.44 67.26
N LYS A 164 31.91 2.55 66.67
CA LYS A 164 32.83 1.64 67.37
C LYS A 164 34.26 2.20 67.54
N ALA A 165 34.52 3.43 67.07
CA ALA A 165 35.84 4.07 67.05
C ALA A 165 36.94 3.25 66.32
N ASP A 166 36.55 2.44 65.34
CA ASP A 166 37.48 1.62 64.55
C ASP A 166 37.93 2.37 63.29
N ILE A 167 39.10 3.00 63.38
CA ILE A 167 39.64 3.91 62.37
C ILE A 167 40.03 3.17 61.08
N ILE A 168 40.52 1.93 61.19
CA ILE A 168 40.99 1.14 60.04
C ILE A 168 39.80 0.74 59.15
N ASN A 169 38.72 0.24 59.77
CA ASN A 169 37.51 -0.12 59.05
C ASN A 169 36.77 1.10 58.48
N ALA A 170 36.82 2.24 59.17
CA ALA A 170 36.27 3.50 58.66
C ALA A 170 37.01 3.99 57.41
N GLN A 171 38.35 3.91 57.41
CA GLN A 171 39.18 4.33 56.27
C GLN A 171 38.97 3.43 55.05
N ALA A 172 38.86 2.11 55.25
CA ALA A 172 38.53 1.15 54.19
C ALA A 172 37.14 1.38 53.58
N ALA A 173 36.12 1.63 54.41
CA ALA A 173 34.77 1.95 53.93
C ALA A 173 34.71 3.26 53.14
N ASN A 174 35.45 4.29 53.57
CA ASN A 174 35.51 5.57 52.85
C ASN A 174 36.20 5.44 51.48
N ALA A 175 37.27 4.65 51.38
CA ALA A 175 37.91 4.35 50.11
C ALA A 175 36.98 3.62 49.12
N LEU A 176 36.16 2.68 49.61
CA LEU A 176 35.15 1.98 48.80
C LEU A 176 34.02 2.90 48.32
N ILE A 177 33.61 3.87 49.12
CA ILE A 177 32.63 4.89 48.71
C ILE A 177 33.22 5.76 47.60
N GLY A 178 34.45 6.24 47.75
CA GLY A 178 35.12 7.05 46.72
C GLY A 178 35.25 6.30 45.39
N ALA A 179 35.72 5.05 45.41
CA ALA A 179 35.81 4.22 44.22
C ALA A 179 34.43 3.93 43.58
N GLY A 180 33.40 3.71 44.40
CA GLY A 180 32.02 3.52 43.94
C GLY A 180 31.42 4.77 43.29
N ASP A 181 31.68 5.95 43.85
CA ASP A 181 31.23 7.24 43.30
C ASP A 181 31.96 7.59 41.99
N GLU A 182 33.25 7.27 41.86
CA GLU A 182 34.01 7.40 40.60
C GLU A 182 33.47 6.47 39.51
N GLN A 183 33.22 5.19 39.83
CA GLN A 183 32.59 4.26 38.90
C GLN A 183 31.17 4.71 38.51
N GLY A 184 30.41 5.28 39.46
CA GLY A 184 29.09 5.84 39.21
C GLY A 184 29.13 6.99 38.18
N LYS A 185 30.14 7.87 38.25
CA LYS A 185 30.33 8.94 37.26
C LYS A 185 30.65 8.39 35.88
N LEU A 186 31.57 7.43 35.77
CA LEU A 186 31.91 6.80 34.50
C LEU A 186 30.70 6.13 33.83
N ILE A 187 29.89 5.40 34.60
CA ILE A 187 28.65 4.77 34.10
C ILE A 187 27.64 5.83 33.66
N SER A 188 27.52 6.94 34.40
CA SER A 188 26.64 8.06 34.05
C SER A 188 27.05 8.73 32.74
N ASP A 189 28.35 8.93 32.52
CA ASP A 189 28.88 9.52 31.29
C ASP A 189 28.65 8.60 30.07
N GLU A 190 28.79 7.29 30.24
CA GLU A 190 28.48 6.30 29.20
C GLU A 190 26.96 6.25 28.89
N LEU A 191 26.11 6.32 29.90
CA LEU A 191 24.65 6.39 29.72
C LEU A 191 24.23 7.66 28.97
N PHE A 192 24.86 8.79 29.26
CA PHE A 192 24.62 10.05 28.55
C PHE A 192 24.97 9.93 27.07
N LYS A 193 26.14 9.35 26.74
CA LYS A 193 26.55 9.10 25.36
C LYS A 193 25.57 8.18 24.61
N ILE A 194 25.12 7.10 25.24
CA ILE A 194 24.16 6.17 24.62
C ILE A 194 22.80 6.83 24.41
N THR A 195 22.38 7.69 25.33
CA THR A 195 21.10 8.42 25.22
C THR A 195 21.17 9.47 24.11
N ASP A 196 22.31 10.14 23.94
CA ASP A 196 22.58 11.05 22.82
C ASP A 196 22.70 10.31 21.47
N GLU A 197 23.15 9.06 21.45
CA GLU A 197 23.14 8.24 20.24
C GLU A 197 21.72 7.73 19.89
N LEU A 198 20.90 7.39 20.89
CA LEU A 198 19.51 6.98 20.68
C LEU A 198 18.66 8.15 20.16
N SER A 199 18.86 9.37 20.67
CA SER A 199 18.12 10.56 20.22
C SER A 199 18.44 10.97 18.78
N LYS A 200 19.55 10.50 18.21
CA LYS A 200 19.91 10.71 16.79
C LYS A 200 19.30 9.69 15.84
N ILE A 201 18.78 8.58 16.37
CA ILE A 201 18.14 7.51 15.60
C ILE A 201 16.61 7.72 15.53
N GLN A 202 16.03 8.35 16.56
CA GLN A 202 14.61 8.74 16.63
C GLN A 202 14.31 10.04 15.87
#